data_AF-A0A502KW78-F1
#
_entry.id   AF-A0A502KW78-F1
#
_cell.length_a   1.000
_cell.length_b   1.000
_cell.length_c   1.000
_cell.angle_alpha   90.00
_cell.angle_beta   90.00
_cell.angle_gamma   90.00
#
_symmetry.space_group_name_H-M   'P 1'
#
loop_
_entity.id
_entity.type
_entity.pdbx_description
1 polymer ?
#
loop_
_entity_poly.entity_id
_entity_poly.type
_entity_poly.pdbx_seq_one_letter_code
_entity_poly.pdbx_strand_id
1 'polypeptide(L)'
;MKTQKLFECPSHTWIMFGRDDEKPEAIIDTNQYMVVTKNNSLLMDPGGIELFSAMLAAVIKQVPANKITHLFASHQDPDIISSLGLWDQALPSATLHSPWLWESFIRHFGMNNINYAAIPDEGNILKLDGVALEFIPAHYLHSSGNFNVYDPEAKILMSGDIGAAMEAVDAPLFVEDFDEHAKKMRMFHQRWMPSNEAKNDWVRRVRKLDIEMMCPQHGRIFKGDDVKRFLDWFESLEVGVLNKG
;
A
#
# COMPACT_ATOMS: atom_id res chain seq x y z
N MET A 1 7.65 4.89 -15.45
CA MET A 1 7.19 3.98 -14.37
C MET A 1 7.54 2.53 -14.64
N LYS A 2 8.31 1.93 -13.74
CA LYS A 2 8.67 0.50 -13.77
C LYS A 2 7.47 -0.37 -13.41
N THR A 3 7.38 -1.56 -14.02
CA THR A 3 6.34 -2.55 -13.71
C THR A 3 7.01 -3.88 -13.41
N GLN A 4 6.67 -4.49 -12.28
CA GLN A 4 7.23 -5.77 -11.84
C GLN A 4 6.12 -6.73 -11.44
N LYS A 5 6.09 -7.92 -12.03
CA LYS A 5 5.27 -9.03 -11.55
C LYS A 5 5.92 -9.62 -10.29
N LEU A 6 5.20 -9.62 -9.18
CA LEU A 6 5.68 -10.12 -7.88
C LEU A 6 5.31 -11.60 -7.66
N PHE A 7 4.12 -11.98 -8.10
CA PHE A 7 3.57 -13.34 -7.95
C PHE A 7 2.56 -13.62 -9.06
N GLU A 8 2.45 -14.88 -9.47
CA GLU A 8 1.45 -15.36 -10.43
C GLU A 8 1.10 -16.80 -10.14
N CYS A 9 -0.19 -17.07 -10.02
CA CYS A 9 -0.78 -18.40 -9.95
C CYS A 9 -2.00 -18.47 -10.89
N PRO A 10 -2.66 -19.64 -11.01
CA PRO A 10 -3.84 -19.77 -11.87
C PRO A 10 -5.01 -18.85 -11.51
N SER A 11 -5.15 -18.43 -10.24
CA SER A 11 -6.28 -17.61 -9.78
C SER A 11 -6.04 -16.12 -9.99
N HIS A 12 -4.81 -15.64 -9.75
CA HIS A 12 -4.48 -14.22 -9.86
C HIS A 12 -2.97 -13.91 -10.00
N THR A 13 -2.67 -12.64 -10.26
CA THR A 13 -1.31 -12.11 -10.38
C THR A 13 -1.18 -10.84 -9.52
N TRP A 14 -0.06 -10.72 -8.81
CA TRP A 14 0.34 -9.48 -8.13
C TRP A 14 1.36 -8.72 -8.97
N ILE A 15 1.10 -7.42 -9.17
CA ILE A 15 1.93 -6.52 -9.95
C ILE A 15 2.25 -5.28 -9.09
N MET A 16 3.49 -4.83 -9.14
CA MET A 16 3.94 -3.56 -8.59
C MET A 16 4.21 -2.56 -9.73
N PHE A 17 3.83 -1.31 -9.52
CA PHE A 17 4.20 -0.15 -10.31
C PHE A 17 4.93 0.86 -9.44
N GLY A 18 5.99 1.49 -9.94
CA GLY A 18 6.74 2.47 -9.15
C GLY A 18 8.03 2.84 -9.85
N ARG A 19 8.94 3.55 -9.15
CA ARG A 19 10.23 4.00 -9.70
C ARG A 19 10.04 4.74 -11.02
N ASP A 20 9.31 5.86 -10.96
CA ASP A 20 9.05 6.66 -12.14
C ASP A 20 10.19 7.65 -12.41
N ASP A 21 11.01 7.36 -13.43
CA ASP A 21 12.16 8.18 -13.82
C ASP A 21 11.76 9.61 -14.24
N GLU A 22 10.50 9.83 -14.62
CA GLU A 22 9.97 11.14 -15.04
C GLU A 22 9.39 11.96 -13.87
N LYS A 23 9.38 11.41 -12.65
CA LYS A 23 8.83 12.08 -11.46
C LYS A 23 9.68 13.31 -11.08
N PRO A 24 9.07 14.44 -10.65
CA PRO A 24 9.81 15.55 -10.09
C PRO A 24 10.63 15.16 -8.86
N GLU A 25 11.80 15.78 -8.67
CA GLU A 25 12.72 15.50 -7.56
C GLU A 25 12.08 15.74 -6.19
N ALA A 26 11.20 16.75 -6.07
CA ALA A 26 10.54 17.12 -4.83
C ALA A 26 9.41 16.16 -4.38
N ILE A 27 9.00 15.21 -5.23
CA ILE A 27 7.93 14.25 -4.91
C ILE A 27 8.56 12.99 -4.32
N ILE A 28 7.94 12.40 -3.30
CA ILE A 28 8.43 11.14 -2.73
C ILE A 28 8.09 10.00 -3.69
N ASP A 29 9.00 9.06 -3.88
CA ASP A 29 8.76 7.89 -4.74
C ASP A 29 7.78 6.92 -4.05
N THR A 30 6.87 6.37 -4.83
CA THR A 30 5.79 5.50 -4.34
C THR A 30 5.73 4.21 -5.14
N ASN A 31 5.32 3.14 -4.47
CA ASN A 31 5.02 1.83 -5.00
C ASN A 31 3.49 1.67 -4.97
N GLN A 32 2.89 1.50 -6.14
CA GLN A 32 1.51 1.09 -6.31
C GLN A 32 1.44 -0.41 -6.55
N TYR A 33 0.34 -1.03 -6.13
CA TYR A 33 0.17 -2.47 -6.27
C TYR A 33 -1.15 -2.80 -6.94
N MET A 34 -1.20 -3.92 -7.63
CA MET A 34 -2.42 -4.41 -8.26
C MET A 34 -2.53 -5.93 -8.16
N VAL A 35 -3.73 -6.38 -7.82
CA VAL A 35 -4.13 -7.78 -7.95
C VAL A 35 -5.01 -7.92 -9.19
N VAL A 36 -4.56 -8.73 -10.14
CA VAL A 36 -5.29 -9.04 -11.38
C VAL A 36 -5.87 -10.44 -11.27
N THR A 37 -7.19 -10.54 -11.37
CA THR A 37 -7.92 -11.81 -11.43
C THR A 37 -8.57 -11.99 -12.82
N LYS A 38 -9.44 -12.99 -12.99
CA LYS A 38 -10.01 -13.34 -14.31
C LYS A 38 -10.79 -12.18 -14.95
N ASN A 39 -11.69 -11.56 -14.20
CA ASN A 39 -12.60 -10.52 -14.67
C ASN A 39 -12.41 -9.20 -13.91
N ASN A 40 -11.96 -9.27 -12.66
CA ASN A 40 -11.83 -8.13 -11.76
C ASN A 40 -10.37 -7.85 -11.40
N SER A 41 -10.09 -6.64 -10.97
CA SER A 41 -8.80 -6.29 -10.41
C SER A 41 -8.93 -5.21 -9.34
N LEU A 42 -7.99 -5.24 -8.40
CA LEU A 42 -7.84 -4.27 -7.33
C LEU A 42 -6.57 -3.47 -7.56
N LEU A 43 -6.70 -2.15 -7.74
CA LEU A 43 -5.58 -1.22 -7.72
C LEU A 43 -5.48 -0.58 -6.33
N MET A 44 -4.31 -0.68 -5.71
CA MET A 44 -4.04 -0.25 -4.34
C MET A 44 -3.16 1.00 -4.32
N ASP A 45 -3.56 1.97 -3.50
CA ASP A 45 -2.90 3.25 -3.24
C ASP A 45 -2.49 3.99 -4.52
N PRO A 46 -3.45 4.32 -5.41
CA PRO A 46 -3.20 4.62 -6.82
C PRO A 46 -2.44 5.94 -7.10
N GLY A 47 -1.98 6.64 -6.08
CA GLY A 47 -1.00 7.71 -6.19
C GLY A 47 -1.60 9.11 -6.13
N GLY A 48 -0.70 10.11 -6.12
CA GLY A 48 -1.06 11.51 -6.24
C GLY A 48 -1.42 11.93 -7.67
N ILE A 49 -1.96 13.15 -7.82
CA ILE A 49 -2.35 13.73 -9.13
C ILE A 49 -1.20 13.71 -10.13
N GLU A 50 0.03 13.96 -9.66
CA GLU A 50 1.25 13.98 -10.46
C GLU A 50 1.58 12.62 -11.10
N LEU A 51 1.15 11.52 -10.48
CA LEU A 51 1.38 10.16 -10.98
C LEU A 51 0.22 9.61 -11.83
N PHE A 52 -0.95 10.29 -11.85
CA PHE A 52 -2.17 9.75 -12.44
C PHE A 52 -1.99 9.28 -13.89
N SER A 53 -1.42 10.11 -14.76
CA SER A 53 -1.27 9.77 -16.18
C SER A 53 -0.30 8.60 -16.40
N ALA A 54 0.80 8.55 -15.64
CA ALA A 54 1.77 7.47 -15.70
C ALA A 54 1.17 6.16 -15.17
N MET A 55 0.46 6.21 -14.04
CA MET A 55 -0.25 5.08 -13.44
C MET A 55 -1.32 4.53 -14.38
N LEU A 56 -2.20 5.39 -14.91
CA LEU A 56 -3.26 4.96 -15.83
C LEU A 56 -2.65 4.26 -17.05
N ALA A 57 -1.61 4.86 -17.66
CA ALA A 57 -0.92 4.27 -18.80
C ALA A 57 -0.23 2.93 -18.47
N ALA A 58 0.29 2.76 -17.26
CA ALA A 58 0.93 1.53 -16.82
C ALA A 58 -0.11 0.42 -16.56
N VAL A 59 -1.22 0.75 -15.90
CA VAL A 59 -2.27 -0.22 -15.53
C VAL A 59 -3.02 -0.71 -16.78
N ILE A 60 -3.36 0.18 -17.73
CA ILE A 60 -4.09 -0.24 -18.95
C ILE A 60 -3.28 -1.14 -19.89
N LYS A 61 -1.95 -1.18 -19.73
CA LYS A 61 -1.08 -2.15 -20.42
C LYS A 61 -1.21 -3.56 -19.81
N GLN A 62 -1.62 -3.67 -18.55
CA GLN A 62 -1.82 -4.95 -17.86
C GLN A 62 -3.22 -5.49 -18.06
N VAL A 63 -4.24 -4.64 -17.93
CA VAL A 63 -5.65 -5.01 -18.08
C VAL A 63 -6.44 -3.89 -18.76
N PRO A 64 -7.50 -4.19 -19.53
CA PRO A 64 -8.39 -3.14 -20.03
C PRO A 64 -9.08 -2.41 -18.87
N ALA A 65 -9.38 -1.12 -19.05
CA ALA A 65 -9.90 -0.25 -17.99
C ALA A 65 -11.19 -0.81 -17.33
N ASN A 66 -12.06 -1.46 -18.10
CA ASN A 66 -13.30 -2.06 -17.59
C ASN A 66 -13.08 -3.26 -16.65
N LYS A 67 -11.86 -3.78 -16.52
CA LYS A 67 -11.48 -4.80 -15.53
C LYS A 67 -10.89 -4.20 -14.25
N ILE A 68 -10.63 -2.89 -14.20
CA ILE A 68 -10.21 -2.18 -12.99
C ILE A 68 -11.47 -1.81 -12.22
N THR A 69 -12.00 -2.81 -11.51
CA THR A 69 -13.31 -2.74 -10.86
C THR A 69 -13.22 -2.33 -9.40
N HIS A 70 -12.04 -2.43 -8.78
CA HIS A 70 -11.82 -2.04 -7.41
C HIS A 70 -10.60 -1.15 -7.26
N LEU A 71 -10.74 -0.13 -6.42
CA LEU A 71 -9.66 0.68 -5.89
C LEU A 71 -9.55 0.44 -4.39
N PHE A 72 -8.36 0.59 -3.84
CA PHE A 72 -8.12 0.61 -2.40
C PHE A 72 -7.25 1.81 -2.05
N ALA A 73 -7.61 2.51 -0.97
CA ALA A 73 -6.80 3.56 -0.38
C ALA A 73 -6.58 3.23 1.10
N SER A 74 -5.34 2.92 1.46
CA SER A 74 -4.93 2.54 2.82
C SER A 74 -5.34 3.60 3.84
N HIS A 75 -5.06 4.86 3.53
CA HIS A 75 -5.44 6.03 4.32
C HIS A 75 -5.55 7.30 3.45
N GLN A 76 -5.68 8.45 4.09
CA GLN A 76 -6.08 9.73 3.48
C GLN A 76 -4.96 10.62 2.96
N ASP A 77 -3.69 10.18 2.98
CA ASP A 77 -2.60 11.09 2.63
C ASP A 77 -2.57 11.41 1.12
N PRO A 78 -2.10 12.62 0.74
CA PRO A 78 -2.26 13.12 -0.63
C PRO A 78 -1.56 12.27 -1.70
N ASP A 79 -0.45 11.63 -1.36
CA ASP A 79 0.30 10.73 -2.23
C ASP A 79 -0.42 9.39 -2.49
N ILE A 80 -1.53 9.13 -1.78
CA ILE A 80 -2.41 7.97 -1.98
C ILE A 80 -3.70 8.40 -2.69
N ILE A 81 -4.35 9.46 -2.21
CA ILE A 81 -5.75 9.75 -2.55
C ILE A 81 -5.97 10.97 -3.44
N SER A 82 -4.98 11.84 -3.66
CA SER A 82 -5.25 13.11 -4.34
C SER A 82 -5.67 12.92 -5.81
N SER A 83 -5.30 11.80 -6.45
CA SER A 83 -5.74 11.47 -7.81
C SER A 83 -7.13 10.82 -7.90
N LEU A 84 -7.81 10.52 -6.78
CA LEU A 84 -9.06 9.76 -6.80
C LEU A 84 -10.18 10.43 -7.61
N GLY A 85 -10.23 11.76 -7.65
CA GLY A 85 -11.18 12.49 -8.50
C GLY A 85 -10.95 12.24 -10.00
N LEU A 86 -9.71 11.96 -10.42
CA LEU A 86 -9.39 11.60 -11.80
C LEU A 86 -9.72 10.13 -12.08
N TRP A 87 -9.46 9.25 -11.11
CA TRP A 87 -9.86 7.85 -11.18
C TRP A 87 -11.38 7.67 -11.23
N ASP A 88 -12.13 8.51 -10.53
CA ASP A 88 -13.60 8.56 -10.60
C ASP A 88 -14.13 8.79 -12.02
N GLN A 89 -13.45 9.65 -12.79
CA GLN A 89 -13.81 9.91 -14.19
C GLN A 89 -13.34 8.78 -15.12
N ALA A 90 -12.16 8.20 -14.85
CA ALA A 90 -11.60 7.13 -15.67
C ALA A 90 -12.31 5.79 -15.47
N LEU A 91 -12.79 5.51 -14.26
CA LEU A 91 -13.37 4.24 -13.82
C LEU A 91 -14.73 4.45 -13.12
N PRO A 92 -15.76 4.94 -13.83
CA PRO A 92 -17.01 5.43 -13.22
C PRO A 92 -17.87 4.33 -12.57
N SER A 93 -17.50 3.05 -12.69
CA SER A 93 -18.19 1.91 -12.07
C SER A 93 -17.33 1.17 -11.05
N ALA A 94 -16.13 1.68 -10.74
CA ALA A 94 -15.28 1.07 -9.74
C ALA A 94 -15.84 1.26 -8.32
N THR A 95 -15.43 0.36 -7.42
CA THR A 95 -15.67 0.50 -5.98
C THR A 95 -14.37 0.86 -5.27
N LEU A 96 -14.36 1.94 -4.51
CA LEU A 96 -13.26 2.32 -3.64
C LEU A 96 -13.45 1.72 -2.25
N HIS A 97 -12.47 0.95 -1.79
CA HIS A 97 -12.37 0.44 -0.43
C HIS A 97 -11.39 1.31 0.37
N SER A 98 -11.84 1.88 1.48
CA SER A 98 -11.02 2.77 2.31
C SER A 98 -11.64 2.87 3.72
N PRO A 99 -10.89 3.23 4.78
CA PRO A 99 -11.44 3.36 6.12
C PRO A 99 -12.73 4.18 6.15
N TRP A 100 -13.76 3.68 6.83
CA TRP A 100 -15.04 4.39 6.99
C TRP A 100 -14.86 5.85 7.45
N LEU A 101 -13.81 6.08 8.26
CA LEU A 101 -13.44 7.38 8.80
C LEU A 101 -13.22 8.47 7.73
N TRP A 102 -12.76 8.09 6.54
CA TRP A 102 -12.32 9.03 5.51
C TRP A 102 -13.36 9.33 4.43
N GLU A 103 -14.51 8.66 4.42
CA GLU A 103 -15.48 8.79 3.33
C GLU A 103 -15.86 10.25 3.05
N SER A 104 -16.26 10.98 4.09
CA SER A 104 -16.69 12.38 3.95
C SER A 104 -15.54 13.31 3.51
N PHE A 105 -14.30 13.03 3.93
CA PHE A 105 -13.12 13.80 3.57
C PHE A 105 -12.72 13.56 2.12
N ILE A 106 -12.71 12.30 1.68
CA ILE A 106 -12.37 11.91 0.31
C ILE A 106 -13.36 12.50 -0.70
N ARG A 107 -14.64 12.63 -0.34
CA ARG A 107 -15.65 13.24 -1.23
C ARG A 107 -15.36 14.70 -1.59
N HIS A 108 -14.50 15.41 -0.87
CA HIS A 108 -14.03 16.75 -1.27
C HIS A 108 -13.23 16.77 -2.59
N PHE A 109 -12.71 15.63 -3.05
CA PHE A 109 -12.00 15.52 -4.34
C PHE A 109 -12.93 15.36 -5.56
N GLY A 110 -14.26 15.35 -5.37
CA GLY A 110 -15.22 15.25 -6.48
C GLY A 110 -15.55 13.83 -6.91
N MET A 111 -15.51 12.86 -5.98
CA MET A 111 -15.85 11.45 -6.20
C MET A 111 -17.36 11.20 -6.24
N ASN A 112 -17.97 11.42 -7.40
CA ASN A 112 -19.43 11.35 -7.56
C ASN A 112 -19.92 10.02 -8.16
N ASN A 113 -19.05 9.27 -8.85
CA ASN A 113 -19.42 8.08 -9.62
C ASN A 113 -19.01 6.78 -8.92
N ILE A 114 -17.80 6.73 -8.37
CA ILE A 114 -17.26 5.57 -7.66
C ILE A 114 -18.12 5.26 -6.44
N ASN A 115 -18.44 3.98 -6.28
CA ASN A 115 -19.09 3.48 -5.07
C ASN A 115 -18.07 3.41 -3.93
N TYR A 116 -18.39 4.00 -2.77
CA TYR A 116 -17.52 3.93 -1.60
C TYR A 116 -17.92 2.73 -0.73
N ALA A 117 -17.02 1.76 -0.60
CA ALA A 117 -17.16 0.62 0.29
C ALA A 117 -16.32 0.86 1.55
N ALA A 118 -16.95 1.48 2.54
CA ALA A 118 -16.34 1.77 3.83
C ALA A 118 -15.85 0.49 4.53
N ILE A 119 -14.57 0.46 4.90
CA ILE A 119 -13.97 -0.62 5.69
C ILE A 119 -14.18 -0.30 7.18
N PRO A 120 -14.81 -1.20 7.96
CA PRO A 120 -14.97 -1.01 9.41
C PRO A 120 -13.64 -1.25 10.14
N ASP A 121 -13.49 -0.74 11.36
CA ASP A 121 -12.21 -0.75 12.10
C ASP A 121 -11.65 -2.16 12.34
N GLU A 122 -12.49 -3.18 12.45
CA GLU A 122 -12.08 -4.58 12.57
C GLU A 122 -11.49 -5.18 11.29
N GLY A 123 -11.56 -4.47 10.16
CA GLY A 123 -11.17 -4.95 8.84
C GLY A 123 -12.32 -5.65 8.10
N ASN A 124 -12.02 -6.17 6.91
CA ASN A 124 -13.00 -6.88 6.09
C ASN A 124 -12.29 -7.82 5.09
N ILE A 125 -13.04 -8.66 4.40
CA ILE A 125 -12.52 -9.52 3.34
C ILE A 125 -13.17 -9.13 2.01
N LEU A 126 -12.35 -8.76 1.04
CA LEU A 126 -12.75 -8.57 -0.34
C LEU A 126 -12.59 -9.89 -1.11
N LYS A 127 -13.66 -10.34 -1.78
CA LYS A 127 -13.62 -11.51 -2.67
C LYS A 127 -13.63 -11.06 -4.14
N LEU A 128 -12.56 -11.32 -4.86
CA LEU A 128 -12.38 -11.01 -6.29
C LEU A 128 -12.29 -12.30 -7.10
N ASP A 129 -13.35 -12.64 -7.84
CA ASP A 129 -13.39 -13.86 -8.66
C ASP A 129 -12.97 -15.14 -7.92
N GLY A 130 -13.23 -15.20 -6.60
CA GLY A 130 -12.87 -16.33 -5.73
C GLY A 130 -11.58 -16.13 -4.92
N VAL A 131 -10.75 -15.15 -5.26
CA VAL A 131 -9.55 -14.76 -4.47
C VAL A 131 -9.99 -13.91 -3.28
N ALA A 132 -9.53 -14.27 -2.08
CA ALA A 132 -9.83 -13.54 -0.86
C ALA A 132 -8.65 -12.63 -0.50
N LEU A 133 -8.91 -11.33 -0.39
CA LEU A 133 -7.96 -10.33 0.10
C LEU A 133 -8.48 -9.77 1.42
N GLU A 134 -7.64 -9.80 2.45
CA GLU A 134 -7.98 -9.39 3.81
C GLU A 134 -7.50 -7.96 4.06
N PHE A 135 -8.41 -7.07 4.48
CA PHE A 135 -8.07 -5.73 4.94
C PHE A 135 -7.68 -5.82 6.42
N ILE A 136 -6.39 -5.69 6.71
CA ILE A 136 -5.83 -5.84 8.05
C ILE A 136 -5.75 -4.47 8.73
N PRO A 137 -6.36 -4.27 9.92
CA PRO A 137 -6.31 -3.00 10.63
C PRO A 137 -4.87 -2.57 10.95
N ALA A 138 -4.51 -1.36 10.55
CA ALA A 138 -3.20 -0.73 10.76
C ALA A 138 -3.35 0.70 11.31
N HIS A 139 -4.43 0.95 12.07
CA HIS A 139 -4.74 2.22 12.69
C HIS A 139 -3.58 2.76 13.52
N TYR A 140 -3.39 4.07 13.43
CA TYR A 140 -2.30 4.81 14.04
C TYR A 140 -0.91 4.35 13.59
N LEU A 141 -0.77 3.87 12.34
CA LEU A 141 0.51 3.52 11.73
C LEU A 141 0.64 4.06 10.28
N HIS A 142 0.62 5.38 10.07
CA HIS A 142 0.53 6.45 11.07
C HIS A 142 -0.88 7.05 11.19
N SER A 143 -1.71 6.90 10.16
CA SER A 143 -3.05 7.48 10.11
C SER A 143 -4.03 6.78 11.07
N SER A 144 -4.95 7.54 11.68
CA SER A 144 -5.97 7.01 12.59
C SER A 144 -6.91 6.00 11.93
N GLY A 145 -7.19 6.17 10.64
CA GLY A 145 -7.88 5.19 9.80
C GLY A 145 -6.89 4.65 8.80
N ASN A 146 -6.42 3.42 8.97
CA ASN A 146 -5.41 2.85 8.08
C ASN A 146 -5.56 1.34 7.99
N PHE A 147 -5.41 0.78 6.78
CA PHE A 147 -5.47 -0.65 6.51
C PHE A 147 -4.30 -1.11 5.65
N ASN A 148 -3.93 -2.37 5.84
CA ASN A 148 -3.07 -3.13 4.95
C ASN A 148 -3.90 -4.14 4.15
N VAL A 149 -3.36 -4.66 3.06
CA VAL A 149 -4.02 -5.73 2.26
C VAL A 149 -3.17 -6.99 2.33
N TYR A 150 -3.72 -8.06 2.89
CA TYR A 150 -3.08 -9.37 2.95
C TYR A 150 -3.74 -10.34 1.98
N ASP A 151 -2.90 -11.05 1.22
CA ASP A 151 -3.30 -12.15 0.36
C ASP A 151 -2.75 -13.46 0.94
N PRO A 152 -3.60 -14.35 1.49
CA PRO A 152 -3.18 -15.60 2.09
C PRO A 152 -2.73 -16.65 1.05
N GLU A 153 -3.16 -16.57 -0.21
CA GLU A 153 -2.73 -17.50 -1.26
C GLU A 153 -1.35 -17.09 -1.79
N ALA A 154 -1.14 -15.80 -2.06
CA ALA A 154 0.14 -15.27 -2.49
C ALA A 154 1.16 -15.10 -1.34
N LYS A 155 0.69 -15.09 -0.09
CA LYS A 155 1.46 -14.76 1.12
C LYS A 155 2.12 -13.39 1.03
N ILE A 156 1.40 -12.42 0.48
CA ILE A 156 1.86 -11.04 0.28
C ILE A 156 1.07 -10.10 1.20
N LEU A 157 1.78 -9.23 1.91
CA LEU A 157 1.21 -8.14 2.69
C LEU A 157 1.58 -6.80 2.05
N MET A 158 0.62 -6.08 1.47
CA MET A 158 0.78 -4.67 1.15
C MET A 158 0.66 -3.86 2.44
N SER A 159 1.76 -3.28 2.91
CA SER A 159 1.91 -2.74 4.26
C SER A 159 1.76 -1.22 4.36
N GLY A 160 1.44 -0.54 3.26
CA GLY A 160 1.33 0.93 3.22
C GLY A 160 2.65 1.58 3.66
N ASP A 161 2.58 2.57 4.55
CA ASP A 161 3.75 3.23 5.13
C ASP A 161 4.60 2.34 6.04
N ILE A 162 4.09 1.21 6.51
CA ILE A 162 4.84 0.33 7.39
C ILE A 162 5.90 -0.38 6.55
N GLY A 163 7.18 -0.18 6.87
CA GLY A 163 8.32 -0.59 6.05
C GLY A 163 8.83 0.48 5.09
N ALA A 164 8.28 1.70 5.14
CA ALA A 164 8.73 2.80 4.30
C ALA A 164 10.21 3.18 4.53
N ALA A 165 10.92 3.36 3.43
CA ALA A 165 12.28 3.89 3.40
C ALA A 165 12.43 4.95 2.32
N MET A 166 13.16 6.02 2.64
CA MET A 166 13.57 7.02 1.65
C MET A 166 14.81 6.50 0.92
N GLU A 167 14.69 6.31 -0.39
CA GLU A 167 15.72 5.69 -1.23
C GLU A 167 15.90 6.51 -2.52
N ALA A 168 17.08 6.40 -3.12
CA ALA A 168 17.31 6.92 -4.46
C ALA A 168 16.47 6.15 -5.50
N VAL A 169 16.22 6.78 -6.65
CA VAL A 169 15.39 6.22 -7.74
C VAL A 169 15.93 4.89 -8.27
N ASP A 170 17.26 4.72 -8.26
CA ASP A 170 17.98 3.55 -8.76
C ASP A 170 18.16 2.43 -7.71
N ALA A 171 17.58 2.58 -6.51
CA ALA A 171 17.70 1.58 -5.47
C ALA A 171 17.14 0.21 -5.91
N PRO A 172 17.78 -0.90 -5.49
CA PRO A 172 17.23 -2.25 -5.69
C PRO A 172 15.79 -2.35 -5.20
N LEU A 173 14.99 -3.14 -5.91
CA LEU A 173 13.58 -3.32 -5.57
C LEU A 173 13.40 -4.10 -4.26
N PHE A 174 14.23 -5.10 -4.04
CA PHE A 174 14.17 -5.95 -2.85
C PHE A 174 15.21 -5.51 -1.82
N VAL A 175 14.90 -5.77 -0.55
CA VAL A 175 15.91 -5.70 0.51
C VAL A 175 16.91 -6.82 0.28
N GLU A 176 18.19 -6.45 0.16
CA GLU A 176 19.32 -7.37 0.01
C GLU A 176 20.19 -7.39 1.27
N ASP A 177 20.26 -6.25 1.96
CA ASP A 177 20.87 -6.08 3.28
C ASP A 177 19.88 -5.34 4.18
N PHE A 178 19.28 -6.08 5.10
CA PHE A 178 18.30 -5.53 6.03
C PHE A 178 18.92 -4.54 7.02
N ASP A 179 20.15 -4.75 7.48
CA ASP A 179 20.72 -3.91 8.54
C ASP A 179 21.07 -2.52 8.00
N GLU A 180 21.55 -2.44 6.76
CA GLU A 180 21.70 -1.16 6.06
C GLU A 180 20.34 -0.53 5.72
N HIS A 181 19.36 -1.33 5.30
CA HIS A 181 18.03 -0.81 4.99
C HIS A 181 17.30 -0.26 6.24
N ALA A 182 17.46 -0.90 7.40
CA ALA A 182 16.89 -0.49 8.68
C ALA A 182 17.36 0.91 9.12
N LYS A 183 18.58 1.31 8.75
CA LYS A 183 19.07 2.68 9.01
C LYS A 183 18.26 3.73 8.25
N LYS A 184 17.82 3.41 7.04
CA LYS A 184 17.03 4.31 6.18
C LYS A 184 15.56 4.40 6.61
N MET A 185 15.02 3.30 7.11
CA MET A 185 13.66 3.25 7.66
C MET A 185 13.52 3.97 9.01
N ARG A 186 14.58 3.98 9.83
CA ARG A 186 14.53 4.39 11.24
C ARG A 186 13.89 5.76 11.44
N MET A 187 14.39 6.82 10.81
CA MET A 187 13.89 8.17 11.07
C MET A 187 12.40 8.29 10.75
N PHE A 188 11.98 7.76 9.60
CA PHE A 188 10.58 7.78 9.18
C PHE A 188 9.69 7.14 10.25
N HIS A 189 9.99 5.90 10.64
CA HIS A 189 9.15 5.19 11.60
C HIS A 189 9.18 5.83 12.99
N GLN A 190 10.34 6.34 13.47
CA GLN A 190 10.41 7.03 14.75
C GLN A 190 9.57 8.31 14.80
N ARG A 191 9.54 9.04 13.68
CA ARG A 191 8.88 10.35 13.60
C ARG A 191 7.38 10.25 13.29
N TRP A 192 6.99 9.31 12.44
CA TRP A 192 5.63 9.19 11.91
C TRP A 192 4.76 8.25 12.73
N MET A 193 5.32 7.16 13.27
CA MET A 193 4.52 6.24 14.08
C MET A 193 4.27 6.86 15.46
N PRO A 194 3.01 7.08 15.86
CA PRO A 194 2.66 7.91 17.02
C PRO A 194 2.91 7.23 18.37
N SER A 195 2.86 5.90 18.46
CA SER A 195 3.05 5.19 19.73
C SER A 195 3.53 3.75 19.57
N ASN A 196 4.28 3.26 20.56
CA ASN A 196 4.65 1.84 20.64
C ASN A 196 3.44 0.93 20.86
N GLU A 197 2.36 1.42 21.47
CA GLU A 197 1.17 0.61 21.74
C GLU A 197 0.48 0.17 20.44
N ALA A 198 0.17 1.12 19.55
CA ALA A 198 -0.44 0.82 18.25
C ALA A 198 0.48 -0.06 17.40
N LYS A 199 1.78 0.29 17.37
CA LYS A 199 2.82 -0.44 16.67
C LYS A 199 2.92 -1.91 17.13
N ASN A 200 3.01 -2.13 18.44
CA ASN A 200 3.19 -3.48 19.00
C ASN A 200 1.90 -4.31 18.88
N ASP A 201 0.72 -3.70 18.96
CA ASP A 201 -0.53 -4.40 18.67
C ASP A 201 -0.56 -4.94 17.23
N TRP A 202 -0.22 -4.08 16.26
CA TRP A 202 -0.13 -4.46 14.85
C TRP A 202 0.89 -5.58 14.64
N VAL A 203 2.11 -5.44 15.17
CA VAL A 203 3.16 -6.48 15.07
C VAL A 203 2.63 -7.82 15.60
N ARG A 204 2.00 -7.84 16.78
CA ARG A 204 1.46 -9.04 17.40
C ARG A 204 0.39 -9.74 16.54
N ARG A 205 -0.43 -8.98 15.82
CA ARG A 205 -1.44 -9.54 14.90
C ARG A 205 -0.79 -10.03 13.61
N VAL A 206 0.07 -9.22 12.99
CA VAL A 206 0.73 -9.54 11.71
C VAL A 206 1.69 -10.73 11.80
N ARG A 207 2.36 -10.93 12.94
CA ARG A 207 3.20 -12.13 13.18
C ARG A 207 2.45 -13.46 13.09
N LYS A 208 1.12 -13.46 13.17
CA LYS A 208 0.29 -14.68 13.03
C LYS A 208 -0.01 -15.03 11.57
N LEU A 209 0.25 -14.10 10.65
CA LEU A 209 0.05 -14.29 9.22
C LEU A 209 1.26 -15.02 8.61
N ASP A 210 1.02 -15.79 7.55
CA ASP A 210 2.07 -16.43 6.78
C ASP A 210 2.48 -15.49 5.63
N ILE A 211 3.58 -14.76 5.81
CA ILE A 211 4.01 -13.69 4.91
C ILE A 211 5.38 -14.05 4.33
N GLU A 212 5.41 -14.26 3.02
CA GLU A 212 6.65 -14.46 2.23
C GLU A 212 7.16 -13.13 1.66
N MET A 213 6.28 -12.15 1.47
CA MET A 213 6.62 -10.84 0.93
C MET A 213 5.85 -9.73 1.64
N MET A 214 6.56 -8.70 2.12
CA MET A 214 5.96 -7.49 2.64
C MET A 214 6.30 -6.30 1.72
N CYS A 215 5.27 -5.63 1.25
CA CYS A 215 5.27 -4.69 0.15
C CYS A 215 4.86 -3.29 0.64
N PRO A 216 5.81 -2.42 1.04
CA PRO A 216 5.50 -1.07 1.48
C PRO A 216 5.18 -0.14 0.32
N GLN A 217 4.41 0.91 0.58
CA GLN A 217 4.12 1.99 -0.37
C GLN A 217 5.38 2.80 -0.70
N HIS A 218 6.39 2.84 0.18
CA HIS A 218 7.66 3.51 -0.08
C HIS A 218 8.84 2.58 0.15
N GLY A 219 9.91 2.73 -0.63
CA GLY A 219 11.15 1.98 -0.42
C GLY A 219 11.14 0.58 -1.05
N ARG A 220 11.70 -0.40 -0.34
CA ARG A 220 12.04 -1.73 -0.88
C ARG A 220 11.10 -2.81 -0.34
N ILE A 221 10.95 -3.88 -1.11
CA ILE A 221 10.14 -5.05 -0.75
C ILE A 221 10.96 -6.01 0.12
N PHE A 222 10.39 -6.46 1.24
CA PHE A 222 10.96 -7.47 2.11
C PHE A 222 10.54 -8.86 1.65
N LYS A 223 11.45 -9.83 1.68
CA LYS A 223 11.16 -11.21 1.24
C LYS A 223 11.76 -12.24 2.20
N GLY A 224 11.02 -13.32 2.43
CA GLY A 224 11.47 -14.43 3.28
C GLY A 224 11.83 -13.97 4.69
N ASP A 225 13.03 -14.32 5.15
CA ASP A 225 13.47 -14.03 6.53
C ASP A 225 13.54 -12.52 6.86
N ASP A 226 13.72 -11.64 5.86
CA ASP A 226 13.73 -10.20 6.10
C ASP A 226 12.36 -9.65 6.54
N VAL A 227 11.26 -10.35 6.27
CA VAL A 227 9.94 -10.02 6.83
C VAL A 227 9.97 -10.18 8.35
N LYS A 228 10.53 -11.28 8.86
CA LYS A 228 10.63 -11.54 10.30
C LYS A 228 11.59 -10.54 10.97
N ARG A 229 12.74 -10.29 10.33
CA ARG A 229 13.71 -9.29 10.80
C ARG A 229 13.10 -7.89 10.86
N PHE A 230 12.26 -7.52 9.89
CA PHE A 230 11.50 -6.28 9.94
C PHE A 230 10.58 -6.22 11.15
N LEU A 231 9.77 -7.25 11.39
CA LEU A 231 8.84 -7.27 12.53
C LEU A 231 9.58 -7.19 13.88
N ASP A 232 10.70 -7.92 14.03
CA ASP A 232 11.55 -7.86 15.23
C ASP A 232 12.14 -6.46 15.43
N TRP A 233 12.68 -5.87 14.36
CA TRP A 233 13.22 -4.52 14.39
C TRP A 233 12.15 -3.48 14.73
N PHE A 234 10.98 -3.54 14.08
CA PHE A 234 9.91 -2.56 14.25
C PHE A 234 9.35 -2.61 15.67
N GLU A 235 9.14 -3.80 16.23
CA GLU A 235 8.76 -4.00 17.63
C GLU A 235 9.76 -3.37 18.61
N SER A 236 11.06 -3.54 18.36
CA SER A 236 12.14 -2.99 19.19
C SER A 236 12.35 -1.48 19.05
N LEU A 237 11.85 -0.86 17.97
CA LEU A 237 12.09 0.54 17.67
C LEU A 237 11.20 1.45 18.51
N GLU A 238 11.78 2.28 19.37
CA GLU A 238 11.02 3.33 20.05
C GLU A 238 10.53 4.40 19.05
N VAL A 239 9.21 4.64 19.02
CA VAL A 239 8.54 5.56 18.10
C VAL A 239 7.72 6.63 18.85
N GLY A 240 7.22 7.63 18.13
CA GLY A 240 6.49 8.76 18.72
C GLY A 240 7.40 9.70 19.49
N VAL A 241 8.71 9.56 19.31
CA VAL A 241 9.74 10.32 20.03
C VAL A 241 10.38 11.31 19.08
N LEU A 242 10.51 12.56 19.55
CA LEU A 242 11.43 13.53 18.96
C LEU A 242 12.73 13.40 19.75
N ASN A 243 13.71 12.68 19.21
CA ASN A 243 15.06 12.71 19.79
C ASN A 243 15.55 14.16 19.74
N LYS A 244 15.61 14.81 20.90
CA LYS A 244 16.44 16.00 21.07
C LYS A 244 17.87 15.51 20.93
N GLY A 245 18.53 15.87 19.83
CA GLY A 245 19.97 15.67 19.69
C GLY A 245 20.74 16.26 20.86
#